data_AF-A0A212KXF4-F1
#
_entry.id   AF-A0A212KXF4-F1
#
_cell.length_a   1.000
_cell.length_b   1.000
_cell.length_c   1.000
_cell.angle_alpha   90.00
_cell.angle_beta   90.00
_cell.angle_gamma   90.00
#
_symmetry.space_group_name_H-M   'P 1'
#
loop_
_entity.id
_entity.type
_entity.pdbx_description
1 polymer ?
#
loop_
_entity_poly.entity_id
_entity_poly.type
_entity_poly.pdbx_seq_one_letter_code
_entity_poly.pdbx_strand_id
1 'polypeptide(L)'
;MGALFYAPQPHAPDFTFRIAKNLCCDKVAVDCGSTDREGHAMKKSCGFLVLFILFAFQADANAANMEDRVAAAGAAMALDAAGKSALTPPPAEAAPSWDVAKAKSLPYAVYDAKRDHRATTGRTKLNLRIILASKNAKGQIIPLEDTSTVTKEQLAATVIAAAKYYAKAAGVQFVGVALDSQFGAGVATTQLAVADYAPDGKGVSGNDNWTWQQVKAAENGLTKQELTMQELWGKWRSQYQTPQGITDEAALSAAIGSKLGIAPSEVSTAYKPLFDVPESFVDTVQPAPGLTPKQK
;
A
#
# COMPACT_ATOMS: atom_id res chain seq x y z
N MET A 1 -43.50 -30.28 -39.81
CA MET A 1 -42.71 -31.40 -40.39
C MET A 1 -41.25 -31.03 -40.14
N GLY A 2 -40.56 -31.48 -39.09
CA GLY A 2 -40.21 -32.87 -38.68
C GLY A 2 -38.99 -33.31 -39.51
N ALA A 3 -37.83 -33.78 -39.04
CA ALA A 3 -37.29 -34.32 -37.77
C ALA A 3 -35.76 -33.98 -37.69
N LEU A 4 -35.09 -33.73 -36.57
CA LEU A 4 -34.65 -34.59 -35.44
C LEU A 4 -33.72 -35.77 -35.82
N PHE A 5 -32.45 -35.73 -35.33
CA PHE A 5 -31.52 -36.79 -34.82
C PHE A 5 -30.14 -36.11 -34.66
N TYR A 6 -29.46 -35.89 -33.52
CA TYR A 6 -29.14 -36.54 -32.23
C TYR A 6 -27.80 -37.34 -32.19
N ALA A 7 -26.79 -36.69 -31.56
CA ALA A 7 -25.67 -37.18 -30.72
C ALA A 7 -24.47 -37.97 -31.34
N PRO A 8 -23.30 -38.12 -30.64
CA PRO A 8 -22.97 -37.75 -29.25
C PRO A 8 -21.66 -36.95 -29.00
N GLN A 9 -21.56 -36.41 -27.78
CA GLN A 9 -20.39 -35.75 -27.16
C GLN A 9 -19.47 -36.73 -26.40
N PRO A 10 -18.19 -36.40 -26.17
CA PRO A 10 -17.33 -37.12 -25.23
C PRO A 10 -17.35 -36.51 -23.81
N HIS A 11 -17.27 -37.41 -22.84
CA HIS A 11 -17.45 -37.22 -21.40
C HIS A 11 -16.32 -36.42 -20.72
N ALA A 12 -16.71 -35.55 -19.77
CA ALA A 12 -15.87 -35.04 -18.68
C ALA A 12 -16.31 -35.70 -17.35
N PRO A 13 -15.40 -35.98 -16.40
CA PRO A 13 -15.76 -36.63 -15.14
C PRO A 13 -16.39 -35.69 -14.12
N ASP A 14 -17.47 -36.19 -13.50
CA ASP A 14 -18.24 -35.63 -12.39
C ASP A 14 -17.40 -35.33 -11.14
N PHE A 15 -17.45 -34.09 -10.66
CA PHE A 15 -17.21 -33.76 -9.25
C PHE A 15 -18.50 -33.23 -8.63
N THR A 16 -19.22 -34.13 -7.97
CA THR A 16 -20.48 -33.81 -7.27
C THR A 16 -20.15 -33.39 -5.83
N PHE A 17 -20.30 -32.10 -5.51
CA PHE A 17 -20.34 -31.63 -4.12
C PHE A 17 -21.77 -31.81 -3.58
N ARG A 18 -21.99 -32.84 -2.75
CA ARG A 18 -23.21 -32.99 -1.94
C ARG A 18 -22.98 -32.39 -0.56
N ILE A 19 -23.63 -31.25 -0.30
CA ILE A 19 -23.83 -30.74 1.07
C ILE A 19 -25.05 -31.47 1.64
N ALA A 20 -24.84 -32.36 2.61
CA ALA A 20 -25.89 -32.91 3.44
C ALA A 20 -25.74 -32.40 4.88
N LYS A 21 -26.78 -31.70 5.33
CA LYS A 21 -27.06 -31.29 6.71
C LYS A 21 -27.32 -32.50 7.61
N ASN A 22 -27.13 -32.27 8.91
CA ASN A 22 -27.69 -32.95 10.10
C ASN A 22 -26.89 -34.08 10.73
N LEU A 23 -26.30 -33.79 11.91
CA LEU A 23 -26.33 -34.61 13.14
C LEU A 23 -25.73 -33.74 14.25
N CYS A 24 -26.58 -33.02 14.99
CA CYS A 24 -27.11 -33.38 16.31
C CYS A 24 -26.06 -33.47 17.43
N CYS A 25 -26.31 -32.64 18.45
CA CYS A 25 -25.73 -32.70 19.78
C CYS A 25 -25.80 -34.11 20.37
N ASP A 26 -24.73 -34.58 21.00
CA ASP A 26 -24.74 -34.83 22.44
C ASP A 26 -23.38 -35.37 22.97
N LYS A 27 -23.01 -34.81 24.13
CA LYS A 27 -22.27 -35.44 25.25
C LYS A 27 -20.84 -35.94 25.01
N VAL A 28 -19.87 -35.18 25.52
CA VAL A 28 -18.98 -35.67 26.59
C VAL A 28 -18.74 -34.53 27.58
N ALA A 29 -19.14 -34.76 28.83
CA ALA A 29 -18.96 -33.85 29.96
C ALA A 29 -17.48 -33.76 30.35
N VAL A 30 -17.04 -32.52 30.61
CA VAL A 30 -15.78 -32.25 31.30
C VAL A 30 -16.10 -32.29 32.79
N ASP A 31 -15.61 -33.32 33.48
CA ASP A 31 -15.65 -33.40 34.93
C ASP A 31 -14.26 -33.06 35.50
N CYS A 32 -14.24 -32.13 36.43
CA CYS A 32 -13.05 -31.66 37.12
C CYS A 32 -12.83 -32.51 38.37
N GLY A 33 -11.71 -33.23 38.45
CA GLY A 33 -11.29 -33.92 39.67
C GLY A 33 -9.78 -33.83 39.87
N SER A 34 -9.34 -33.05 40.86
CA SER A 34 -7.97 -33.06 41.37
C SER A 34 -7.78 -34.21 42.36
N THR A 35 -6.65 -34.91 42.30
CA THR A 35 -5.89 -35.43 43.47
C THR A 35 -4.52 -35.98 43.03
N ASP A 36 -3.57 -35.90 43.95
CA ASP A 36 -2.12 -35.90 43.79
C ASP A 36 -1.39 -37.25 43.63
N ARG A 37 -0.10 -37.12 43.22
CA ARG A 37 1.13 -37.87 43.60
C ARG A 37 1.56 -39.20 42.93
N GLU A 38 2.79 -39.10 42.39
CA GLU A 38 3.91 -40.07 42.29
C GLU A 38 3.80 -41.38 41.46
N GLY A 39 4.76 -41.56 40.53
CA GLY A 39 5.26 -42.89 40.14
C GLY A 39 5.37 -43.22 38.64
N HIS A 40 6.59 -43.16 38.11
CA HIS A 40 7.18 -43.92 36.98
C HIS A 40 6.60 -43.88 35.54
N ALA A 41 7.41 -43.25 34.67
CA ALA A 41 8.14 -43.79 33.50
C ALA A 41 7.47 -44.78 32.51
N MET A 42 7.82 -44.58 31.24
CA MET A 42 7.51 -45.35 30.00
C MET A 42 6.13 -45.12 29.36
N LYS A 43 6.07 -44.14 28.44
CA LYS A 43 5.22 -44.16 27.22
C LYS A 43 5.50 -42.95 26.29
N LYS A 44 6.78 -42.65 26.03
CA LYS A 44 7.18 -41.56 25.11
C LYS A 44 8.22 -41.94 24.04
N SER A 45 8.39 -43.23 23.72
CA SER A 45 9.43 -43.65 22.76
C SER A 45 8.95 -44.13 21.38
N CYS A 46 7.64 -44.22 21.09
CA CYS A 46 7.18 -44.62 19.74
C CYS A 46 6.89 -43.47 18.77
N GLY A 47 6.54 -42.27 19.25
CA GLY A 47 6.21 -41.12 18.37
C GLY A 47 7.43 -40.41 17.79
N PHE A 48 8.58 -40.46 18.47
CA PHE A 48 9.79 -39.73 18.08
C PHE A 48 10.60 -40.45 16.97
N LEU A 49 10.50 -41.78 16.89
CA LEU A 49 11.24 -42.58 15.91
C LEU A 49 10.64 -42.46 14.49
N VAL A 50 9.31 -42.32 14.39
CA VAL A 50 8.60 -42.19 13.10
C VAL A 50 8.82 -40.80 12.48
N LEU A 51 8.93 -39.76 13.31
CA LEU A 51 9.20 -38.40 12.83
C LEU A 51 10.64 -38.25 12.30
N PHE A 52 11.63 -38.91 12.92
CA PHE A 52 13.02 -38.88 12.46
C PHE A 52 13.24 -39.61 11.12
N ILE A 53 12.52 -40.71 10.85
CA ILE A 53 12.62 -41.43 9.58
C ILE A 53 12.01 -40.61 8.43
N LEU A 54 10.93 -39.87 8.68
CA LEU A 54 10.33 -38.95 7.70
C LEU A 54 11.24 -37.76 7.36
N PHE A 55 11.97 -37.21 8.33
CA PHE A 55 12.95 -36.14 8.07
C PHE A 55 14.21 -36.64 7.34
N ALA A 56 14.65 -37.87 7.55
CA ALA A 56 15.79 -38.43 6.84
C ALA A 56 15.49 -38.68 5.34
N PHE A 57 14.31 -39.20 5.01
CA PHE A 57 13.90 -39.40 3.61
C PHE A 57 13.63 -38.08 2.84
N GLN A 58 13.27 -37.01 3.55
CA GLN A 58 13.04 -35.69 2.93
C GLN A 58 14.33 -34.89 2.69
N ALA A 59 15.44 -35.26 3.35
CA ALA A 59 16.76 -34.68 3.11
C ALA A 59 17.44 -35.31 1.87
N ASP A 60 17.38 -36.64 1.73
CA ASP A 60 18.03 -37.34 0.61
C ASP A 60 17.35 -37.08 -0.74
N ALA A 61 16.02 -36.91 -0.77
CA ALA A 61 15.29 -36.51 -1.98
C ALA A 61 15.59 -35.07 -2.44
N ASN A 62 16.08 -34.21 -1.55
CA ASN A 62 16.47 -32.83 -1.87
C ASN A 62 17.95 -32.69 -2.24
N ALA A 63 18.82 -33.59 -1.77
CA ALA A 63 20.24 -33.61 -2.13
C ALA A 63 20.47 -34.09 -3.58
N ALA A 64 19.72 -35.10 -4.03
CA ALA A 64 19.83 -35.62 -5.40
C ALA A 64 19.34 -34.65 -6.50
N ASN A 65 18.69 -33.53 -6.14
CA ASN A 65 18.18 -32.51 -7.07
C ASN A 65 19.00 -31.21 -7.04
N MET A 66 20.09 -31.12 -6.26
CA MET A 66 20.98 -29.95 -6.31
C MET A 66 22.05 -30.08 -7.39
N GLU A 67 22.62 -31.26 -7.62
CA GLU A 67 23.69 -31.43 -8.62
C GLU A 67 23.18 -31.21 -10.05
N ASP A 68 21.97 -31.70 -10.38
CA ASP A 68 21.34 -31.44 -11.69
C ASP A 68 20.94 -29.97 -11.88
N ARG A 69 20.58 -29.26 -10.80
CA ARG A 69 20.23 -27.83 -10.85
C ARG A 69 21.45 -26.92 -10.95
N VAL A 70 22.60 -27.33 -10.40
CA VAL A 70 23.88 -26.61 -10.55
C VAL A 70 24.45 -26.83 -11.95
N ALA A 71 24.30 -28.02 -12.54
CA ALA A 71 24.68 -28.28 -13.93
C ALA A 71 23.82 -27.49 -14.94
N ALA A 72 22.50 -27.39 -14.70
CA ALA A 72 21.60 -26.58 -15.52
C ALA A 72 21.86 -25.05 -15.36
N ALA A 73 22.23 -24.59 -14.17
CA ALA A 73 22.63 -23.21 -13.93
C ALA A 73 23.97 -22.86 -14.58
N GLY A 74 24.92 -23.81 -14.63
CA GLY A 74 26.21 -23.65 -15.32
C GLY A 74 26.07 -23.54 -16.85
N ALA A 75 25.14 -24.27 -17.46
CA ALA A 75 24.87 -24.20 -18.89
C ALA A 75 24.12 -22.90 -19.30
N ALA A 76 23.26 -22.36 -18.43
CA ALA A 76 22.55 -21.11 -18.68
C ALA A 76 23.47 -19.88 -18.61
N MET A 77 24.49 -19.88 -17.73
CA MET A 77 25.45 -18.77 -17.63
C MET A 77 26.49 -18.74 -18.78
N ALA A 78 26.70 -19.85 -19.49
CA ALA A 78 27.63 -19.91 -20.62
C ALA A 78 27.03 -19.39 -21.94
N LEU A 79 25.71 -19.31 -22.07
CA LEU A 79 25.01 -18.80 -23.26
C LEU A 79 24.79 -17.28 -23.26
N ASP A 80 24.88 -16.62 -22.10
CA ASP A 80 24.70 -15.16 -21.98
C ASP A 80 26.02 -14.37 -22.19
N ALA A 81 27.16 -15.06 -22.22
CA ALA A 81 28.48 -14.44 -22.41
C ALA A 81 28.82 -14.10 -23.88
N ALA A 82 28.05 -14.59 -24.86
CA ALA A 82 28.30 -14.38 -26.29
C ALA A 82 27.42 -13.27 -26.93
N GLY A 83 26.63 -12.56 -26.13
CA GLY A 83 25.63 -11.59 -26.61
C GLY A 83 25.71 -10.20 -25.99
N LYS A 84 26.91 -9.68 -25.65
CA LYS A 84 27.05 -8.26 -25.28
C LYS A 84 26.89 -7.34 -26.50
N SER A 85 25.65 -7.18 -26.96
CA SER A 85 25.24 -5.93 -27.58
C SER A 85 25.08 -4.91 -26.44
N ALA A 86 25.85 -3.83 -26.50
CA ALA A 86 25.85 -2.77 -25.51
C ALA A 86 24.45 -2.11 -25.45
N LEU A 87 23.60 -2.61 -24.55
CA LEU A 87 22.44 -1.87 -24.08
C LEU A 87 22.97 -0.78 -23.13
N THR A 88 23.20 0.40 -23.69
CA THR A 88 23.35 1.63 -22.94
C THR A 88 22.19 1.71 -21.94
N PRO A 89 22.43 1.86 -20.63
CA PRO A 89 21.34 2.15 -19.71
C PRO A 89 20.61 3.40 -20.23
N PRO A 90 19.26 3.44 -20.17
CA PRO A 90 18.54 4.64 -20.54
C PRO A 90 19.15 5.82 -19.77
N PRO A 91 19.37 6.98 -20.43
CA PRO A 91 19.98 8.12 -19.77
C PRO A 91 19.22 8.38 -18.47
N ALA A 92 19.96 8.45 -17.36
CA ALA A 92 19.41 8.84 -16.08
C ALA A 92 18.62 10.13 -16.30
N GLU A 93 17.30 10.04 -16.20
CA GLU A 93 16.42 11.21 -16.27
C GLU A 93 16.93 12.18 -15.22
N ALA A 94 17.45 13.33 -15.68
CA ALA A 94 18.08 14.29 -14.80
C ALA A 94 17.06 14.65 -13.70
N ALA A 95 17.46 14.48 -12.43
CA ALA A 95 16.59 14.80 -11.31
C ALA A 95 15.97 16.18 -11.52
N PRO A 96 14.65 16.31 -11.39
CA PRO A 96 13.96 17.47 -11.91
C PRO A 96 14.40 18.70 -11.09
N SER A 97 14.81 19.77 -11.76
CA SER A 97 15.40 20.95 -11.09
C SER A 97 14.38 21.65 -10.19
N TRP A 98 14.81 22.12 -9.01
CA TRP A 98 13.94 22.70 -7.98
C TRP A 98 14.03 24.22 -7.95
N ASP A 99 12.88 24.90 -8.01
CA ASP A 99 12.79 26.35 -7.94
C ASP A 99 12.30 26.83 -6.57
N VAL A 100 13.24 27.27 -5.73
CA VAL A 100 12.96 27.76 -4.36
C VAL A 100 12.00 28.96 -4.36
N ALA A 101 11.95 29.77 -5.42
CA ALA A 101 11.02 30.90 -5.51
C ALA A 101 9.56 30.45 -5.57
N LYS A 102 9.30 29.19 -5.97
CA LYS A 102 7.96 28.58 -6.03
C LYS A 102 7.58 27.83 -4.75
N ALA A 103 8.40 27.89 -3.70
CA ALA A 103 8.20 27.20 -2.42
C ALA A 103 7.07 27.79 -1.57
N LYS A 104 5.87 27.92 -2.15
CA LYS A 104 4.67 28.45 -1.47
C LYS A 104 3.72 27.31 -1.16
N SER A 105 3.46 27.09 0.12
CA SER A 105 2.45 26.13 0.55
C SER A 105 1.05 26.56 0.11
N LEU A 106 0.23 25.57 -0.23
CA LEU A 106 -1.15 25.76 -0.62
C LEU A 106 -2.11 25.53 0.55
N PRO A 107 -3.34 26.08 0.48
CA PRO A 107 -4.38 25.73 1.45
C PRO A 107 -4.68 24.23 1.41
N TYR A 108 -4.70 23.63 2.60
CA TYR A 108 -4.91 22.19 2.77
C TYR A 108 -5.87 21.91 3.93
N ALA A 109 -6.47 20.74 3.94
CA ALA A 109 -7.27 20.25 5.06
C ALA A 109 -6.65 18.97 5.63
N VAL A 110 -6.67 18.84 6.95
CA VAL A 110 -6.34 17.58 7.63
C VAL A 110 -7.60 16.74 7.71
N TYR A 111 -7.55 15.51 7.22
CA TYR A 111 -8.71 14.61 7.22
C TYR A 111 -8.47 13.34 8.05
N ASP A 112 -7.23 12.98 8.32
CA ASP A 112 -6.85 11.95 9.28
C ASP A 112 -5.66 12.44 10.10
N ALA A 113 -5.72 12.22 11.42
CA ALA A 113 -4.67 12.60 12.35
C ALA A 113 -4.58 11.54 13.45
N LYS A 114 -3.47 10.81 13.47
CA LYS A 114 -3.24 9.69 14.39
C LYS A 114 -1.99 9.90 15.20
N ARG A 115 -2.12 9.84 16.53
CA ARG A 115 -0.97 9.80 17.44
C ARG A 115 -0.56 8.35 17.64
N ASP A 116 0.69 8.07 17.36
CA ASP A 116 1.34 6.78 17.59
C ASP A 116 2.41 6.97 18.68
N HIS A 117 2.11 6.50 19.89
CA HIS A 117 3.04 6.55 21.00
C HIS A 117 3.91 5.28 21.01
N ARG A 118 5.22 5.46 20.90
CA ARG A 118 6.18 4.36 20.86
C ARG A 118 6.74 4.13 22.25
N ALA A 119 6.18 3.15 22.96
CA ALA A 119 6.62 2.79 24.31
C ALA A 119 8.12 2.46 24.40
N THR A 120 8.71 1.89 23.34
CA THR A 120 10.13 1.53 23.30
C THR A 120 11.08 2.74 23.28
N THR A 121 10.66 3.86 22.72
CA THR A 121 11.49 5.07 22.61
C THR A 121 10.97 6.22 23.48
N GLY A 122 9.76 6.09 24.04
CA GLY A 122 9.05 7.15 24.75
C GLY A 122 8.58 8.30 23.84
N ARG A 123 8.75 8.17 22.52
CA ARG A 123 8.45 9.24 21.55
C ARG A 123 7.06 9.08 20.97
N THR A 124 6.43 10.20 20.64
CA THR A 124 5.11 10.23 19.99
C THR A 124 5.25 10.74 18.56
N LYS A 125 4.77 9.95 17.60
CA LYS A 125 4.57 10.37 16.21
C LYS A 125 3.16 10.90 16.02
N LEU A 126 3.01 12.04 15.35
CA LEU A 126 1.75 12.47 14.77
C LEU A 126 1.76 12.15 13.27
N ASN A 127 0.94 11.19 12.84
CA ASN A 127 0.70 10.89 11.44
C ASN A 127 -0.47 11.73 10.94
N LEU A 128 -0.23 12.56 9.95
CA LEU A 128 -1.22 13.42 9.31
C LEU A 128 -1.43 12.96 7.88
N ARG A 129 -2.71 12.83 7.48
CA ARG A 129 -3.09 12.80 6.08
C ARG A 129 -3.85 14.07 5.73
N ILE A 130 -3.38 14.72 4.67
CA ILE A 130 -3.89 16.00 4.21
C ILE A 130 -4.30 15.93 2.75
N ILE A 131 -5.16 16.85 2.34
CA ILE A 131 -5.54 17.07 0.95
C ILE A 131 -5.46 18.56 0.61
N LEU A 132 -5.27 18.91 -0.66
CA LEU A 132 -5.46 20.28 -1.11
C LEU A 132 -6.96 20.61 -1.10
N ALA A 133 -7.30 21.75 -0.51
CA ALA A 133 -8.69 22.11 -0.27
C ALA A 133 -8.90 23.62 -0.31
N SER A 134 -10.15 24.03 -0.52
CA SER A 134 -10.58 25.43 -0.45
C SER A 134 -11.82 25.58 0.44
N LYS A 135 -12.20 26.81 0.75
CA LYS A 135 -13.48 27.11 1.40
C LYS A 135 -14.48 27.57 0.35
N ASN A 136 -15.65 26.95 0.31
CA ASN A 136 -16.75 27.42 -0.52
C ASN A 136 -17.38 28.71 0.06
N ALA A 137 -18.34 29.30 -0.65
CA ALA A 137 -19.05 30.52 -0.21
C ALA A 137 -19.74 30.39 1.17
N LYS A 138 -20.03 29.16 1.61
CA LYS A 138 -20.63 28.85 2.93
C LYS A 138 -19.56 28.62 4.02
N GLY A 139 -18.27 28.75 3.68
CA GLY A 139 -17.16 28.48 4.59
C GLY A 139 -16.89 27.00 4.84
N GLN A 140 -17.51 26.09 4.07
CA GLN A 140 -17.25 24.65 4.16
C GLN A 140 -15.96 24.32 3.40
N ILE A 141 -15.17 23.42 3.97
CA ILE A 141 -13.95 22.92 3.34
C ILE A 141 -14.33 21.89 2.28
N ILE A 142 -13.89 22.11 1.04
CA ILE A 142 -14.09 21.23 -0.10
C ILE A 142 -12.74 20.86 -0.73
N PRO A 143 -12.56 19.63 -1.23
CA PRO A 143 -11.33 19.26 -1.92
C PRO A 143 -11.21 20.08 -3.22
N LEU A 144 -9.98 20.31 -3.70
CA LEU A 144 -9.81 20.90 -5.03
C LEU A 144 -10.28 19.90 -6.10
N GLU A 145 -11.06 20.39 -7.06
CA GLU A 145 -11.57 19.55 -8.17
C GLU A 145 -10.53 19.32 -9.27
N ASP A 146 -9.48 20.15 -9.31
CA ASP A 146 -8.35 20.02 -10.24
C ASP A 146 -7.08 20.51 -9.55
N THR A 147 -6.01 19.72 -9.65
CA THR A 147 -4.69 20.01 -9.09
C THR A 147 -3.57 19.86 -10.12
N SER A 148 -3.91 19.69 -11.41
CA SER A 148 -2.94 19.45 -12.49
C SER A 148 -1.94 20.59 -12.68
N THR A 149 -2.32 21.82 -12.34
CA THR A 149 -1.46 23.00 -12.39
C THR A 149 -0.60 23.19 -11.13
N VAL A 150 -0.80 22.37 -10.10
CA VAL A 150 -0.01 22.43 -8.87
C VAL A 150 1.36 21.82 -9.14
N THR A 151 2.42 22.58 -8.86
CA THR A 151 3.80 22.15 -9.13
C THR A 151 4.36 21.32 -7.99
N LYS A 152 5.41 20.53 -8.26
CA LYS A 152 6.17 19.78 -7.23
C LYS A 152 6.64 20.65 -6.07
N GLU A 153 7.04 21.90 -6.32
CA GLU A 153 7.47 22.82 -5.27
C GLU A 153 6.32 23.17 -4.33
N GLN A 154 5.13 23.39 -4.87
CA GLN A 154 3.94 23.68 -4.06
C GLN A 154 3.49 22.44 -3.27
N LEU A 155 3.54 21.25 -3.87
CA LEU A 155 3.23 19.99 -3.18
C LEU A 155 4.19 19.75 -2.01
N ALA A 156 5.50 19.87 -2.26
CA ALA A 156 6.55 19.73 -1.25
C ALA A 156 6.41 20.79 -0.15
N ALA A 157 6.28 22.06 -0.52
CA ALA A 157 6.12 23.15 0.43
C ALA A 157 4.89 22.96 1.33
N THR A 158 3.80 22.38 0.81
CA THR A 158 2.59 22.12 1.58
C THR A 158 2.83 21.09 2.69
N VAL A 159 3.45 19.94 2.39
CA VAL A 159 3.72 18.91 3.42
C VAL A 159 4.78 19.37 4.43
N ILE A 160 5.79 20.10 3.98
CA ILE A 160 6.85 20.66 4.84
C ILE A 160 6.25 21.71 5.79
N ALA A 161 5.45 22.64 5.27
CA ALA A 161 4.81 23.68 6.08
C ALA A 161 3.85 23.09 7.12
N ALA A 162 3.09 22.05 6.76
CA ALA A 162 2.23 21.33 7.67
C ALA A 162 3.04 20.62 8.77
N ALA A 163 4.10 19.89 8.41
CA ALA A 163 4.93 19.18 9.36
C ALA A 163 5.55 20.12 10.40
N LYS A 164 6.14 21.25 9.95
CA LYS A 164 6.71 22.29 10.84
C LYS A 164 5.64 22.86 11.79
N TYR A 165 4.45 23.18 11.26
CA TYR A 165 3.37 23.73 12.07
C TYR A 165 2.90 22.74 13.15
N TYR A 166 2.59 21.51 12.77
CA TYR A 166 2.01 20.53 13.67
C TYR A 166 3.01 19.97 14.69
N ALA A 167 4.31 19.94 14.38
CA ALA A 167 5.32 19.58 15.37
C ALA A 167 5.27 20.53 16.57
N LYS A 168 5.20 21.83 16.30
CA LYS A 168 5.06 22.88 17.33
C LYS A 168 3.69 22.86 18.00
N ALA A 169 2.61 22.84 17.20
CA ALA A 169 1.24 22.97 17.72
C ALA A 169 0.82 21.76 18.56
N ALA A 170 1.26 20.56 18.20
CA ALA A 170 0.86 19.32 18.86
C ALA A 170 1.80 18.88 19.99
N GLY A 171 2.96 19.54 20.15
CA GLY A 171 3.98 19.22 21.14
C GLY A 171 4.57 17.81 20.98
N VAL A 172 4.64 17.29 19.76
CA VAL A 172 5.14 15.93 19.47
C VAL A 172 6.60 15.95 19.04
N GLN A 173 7.29 14.85 19.27
CA GLN A 173 8.71 14.70 18.91
C GLN A 173 8.92 14.44 17.42
N PHE A 174 7.89 13.97 16.73
CA PHE A 174 7.99 13.59 15.33
C PHE A 174 6.64 13.72 14.61
N VAL A 175 6.64 14.22 13.38
CA VAL A 175 5.45 14.36 12.52
C VAL A 175 5.70 13.71 11.18
N GLY A 176 4.77 12.86 10.72
CA GLY A 176 4.73 12.40 9.34
C GLY A 176 3.52 12.97 8.63
N VAL A 177 3.71 13.52 7.44
CA VAL A 177 2.64 14.11 6.63
C VAL A 177 2.59 13.42 5.29
N ALA A 178 1.41 12.93 4.90
CA ALA A 178 1.11 12.48 3.55
C ALA A 178 0.06 13.42 2.93
N LEU A 179 0.38 13.99 1.77
CA LEU A 179 -0.57 14.71 0.92
C LEU A 179 -1.15 13.73 -0.10
N ASP A 180 -2.45 13.51 0.00
CA ASP A 180 -3.20 12.64 -0.92
C ASP A 180 -3.95 13.48 -1.95
N SER A 181 -4.25 12.86 -3.09
CA SER A 181 -4.98 13.48 -4.20
C SER A 181 -6.39 13.95 -3.81
N GLN A 182 -7.07 13.21 -2.94
CA GLN A 182 -8.44 13.47 -2.52
C GLN A 182 -8.76 12.78 -1.19
N PHE A 183 -9.94 13.04 -0.63
CA PHE A 183 -10.42 12.33 0.56
C PHE A 183 -10.54 10.82 0.27
N GLY A 184 -9.95 10.00 1.12
CA GLY A 184 -10.06 8.54 1.00
C GLY A 184 -8.94 7.81 1.72
N ALA A 185 -8.93 6.48 1.63
CA ALA A 185 -7.86 5.65 2.17
C ALA A 185 -7.48 4.54 1.19
N GLY A 186 -6.21 4.14 1.22
CA GLY A 186 -5.68 3.03 0.43
C GLY A 186 -5.69 3.32 -1.07
N VAL A 187 -6.08 2.31 -1.86
CA VAL A 187 -5.99 2.30 -3.34
C VAL A 187 -6.95 3.27 -4.06
N ALA A 188 -7.75 4.04 -3.31
CA ALA A 188 -8.69 5.02 -3.87
C ALA A 188 -8.08 6.43 -4.00
N THR A 189 -6.81 6.59 -3.63
CA THR A 189 -6.10 7.87 -3.59
C THR A 189 -4.65 7.66 -4.03
N THR A 190 -4.07 8.67 -4.67
CA THR A 190 -2.63 8.72 -4.95
C THR A 190 -1.96 9.67 -3.99
N GLN A 191 -0.83 9.25 -3.43
CA GLN A 191 0.02 10.14 -2.66
C GLN A 191 0.76 11.09 -3.62
N LEU A 192 0.61 12.39 -3.39
CA LEU A 192 1.24 13.45 -4.19
C LEU A 192 2.48 14.04 -3.52
N ALA A 193 2.57 13.98 -2.20
CA ALA A 193 3.78 14.34 -1.47
C ALA A 193 3.82 13.68 -0.09
N VAL A 194 5.02 13.57 0.46
CA VAL A 194 5.26 13.04 1.81
C VAL A 194 6.42 13.79 2.46
N ALA A 195 6.37 13.94 3.78
CA ALA A 195 7.49 14.43 4.56
C ALA A 195 7.43 13.89 5.99
N ASP A 196 8.57 13.42 6.50
CA ASP A 196 8.77 13.06 7.90
C ASP A 196 9.71 14.12 8.55
N TYR A 197 9.28 14.70 9.67
CA TYR A 197 9.95 15.80 10.37
C TYR A 197 10.14 15.53 11.86
N ALA A 198 11.40 15.48 12.29
CA ALA A 198 11.83 15.36 13.69
C ALA A 198 12.61 16.62 14.10
N PRO A 199 11.97 17.62 14.75
CA PRO A 199 12.61 18.91 15.05
C PRO A 199 13.86 18.83 15.93
N ASP A 200 14.03 17.75 16.70
CA ASP A 200 15.18 17.55 17.58
C ASP A 200 16.36 16.86 16.89
N GLY A 201 16.24 16.53 15.60
CA GLY A 201 17.27 15.83 14.82
C GLY A 201 17.45 14.35 15.19
N LYS A 202 16.58 13.80 16.06
CA LYS A 202 16.71 12.44 16.60
C LYS A 202 15.85 11.39 15.88
N GLY A 203 15.23 11.81 14.78
CA GLY A 203 14.36 10.98 13.96
C GLY A 203 13.26 10.26 14.73
N VAL A 204 12.99 9.04 14.26
CA VAL A 204 11.92 8.17 14.76
C VAL A 204 12.36 7.46 16.04
N SER A 205 13.59 6.96 16.07
CA SER A 205 14.08 6.12 17.17
C SER A 205 14.47 6.92 18.41
N GLY A 206 14.79 8.21 18.27
CA GLY A 206 15.42 9.01 19.33
C GLY A 206 16.95 8.93 19.34
N ASN A 207 17.52 8.01 18.55
CA ASN A 207 18.96 7.83 18.36
C ASN A 207 19.36 7.99 16.88
N ASP A 208 18.42 8.38 16.02
CA ASP A 208 18.73 8.68 14.64
C ASP A 208 19.44 10.05 14.56
N ASN A 209 20.03 10.36 13.41
CA ASN A 209 20.69 11.64 13.18
C ASN A 209 20.12 12.32 11.93
N TRP A 210 18.83 12.65 11.97
CA TRP A 210 18.14 13.36 10.90
C TRP A 210 17.00 14.22 11.41
N THR A 211 16.83 15.37 10.77
CA THR A 211 15.71 16.31 11.00
C THR A 211 14.58 16.07 10.00
N TRP A 212 14.93 15.76 8.75
CA TRP A 212 13.99 15.44 7.68
C TRP A 212 14.30 14.07 7.09
N GLN A 213 13.25 13.31 6.76
CA GLN A 213 13.35 12.06 6.01
C GLN A 213 12.16 11.91 5.09
N GLN A 214 12.30 11.10 4.02
CA GLN A 214 11.22 10.82 3.06
C GLN A 214 10.52 12.09 2.57
N VAL A 215 11.28 13.17 2.30
CA VAL A 215 10.70 14.40 1.76
C VAL A 215 10.64 14.25 0.25
N LYS A 216 9.46 13.95 -0.26
CA LYS A 216 9.24 13.68 -1.68
C LYS A 216 7.97 14.32 -2.20
N ALA A 217 7.95 14.66 -3.48
CA ALA A 217 6.76 15.18 -4.15
C ALA A 217 6.66 14.67 -5.59
N ALA A 218 5.42 14.54 -6.08
CA ALA A 218 5.11 14.30 -7.48
C ALA A 218 5.46 15.53 -8.33
N GLU A 219 5.75 15.34 -9.62
CA GLU A 219 6.05 16.45 -10.54
C GLU A 219 4.89 17.46 -10.62
N ASN A 220 3.66 16.94 -10.59
CA ASN A 220 2.42 17.71 -10.60
C ASN A 220 1.27 16.95 -9.91
N GLY A 221 0.16 17.67 -9.66
CA GLY A 221 -1.08 17.05 -9.18
C GLY A 221 -1.85 16.29 -10.27
N LEU A 222 -3.13 16.08 -10.01
CA LEU A 222 -4.06 15.35 -10.89
C LEU A 222 -5.10 16.28 -11.51
N THR A 223 -5.45 15.99 -12.75
CA THR A 223 -6.57 16.59 -13.48
C THR A 223 -7.90 16.20 -12.85
N LYS A 224 -8.94 16.99 -13.13
CA LYS A 224 -10.32 16.66 -12.74
C LYS A 224 -10.77 15.27 -13.20
N GLN A 225 -10.37 14.85 -14.40
CA GLN A 225 -10.72 13.53 -14.92
C GLN A 225 -10.03 12.40 -14.14
N GLU A 226 -8.73 12.53 -13.85
CA GLU A 226 -8.00 11.57 -13.02
C GLU A 226 -8.59 11.44 -11.62
N LEU A 227 -8.94 12.56 -10.98
CA LEU A 227 -9.60 12.56 -9.67
C LEU A 227 -10.97 11.85 -9.72
N THR A 228 -11.76 12.15 -10.74
CA THR A 228 -13.07 11.50 -10.95
C THR A 228 -12.91 9.98 -11.14
N MET A 229 -11.91 9.53 -11.90
CA MET A 229 -11.62 8.12 -12.07
C MET A 229 -11.24 7.45 -10.74
N GLN A 230 -10.39 8.09 -9.93
CA GLN A 230 -10.02 7.57 -8.60
C GLN A 230 -11.22 7.48 -7.66
N GLU A 231 -12.10 8.48 -7.67
CA GLU A 231 -13.31 8.48 -6.86
C GLU A 231 -14.24 7.33 -7.25
N LEU A 232 -14.48 7.13 -8.54
CA LEU A 232 -15.30 6.02 -9.05
C LEU A 232 -14.67 4.67 -8.72
N TRP A 233 -13.34 4.56 -8.89
CA TRP A 233 -12.60 3.35 -8.53
C TRP A 233 -12.79 2.99 -7.05
N GLY A 234 -12.60 3.96 -6.16
CA GLY A 234 -12.80 3.78 -4.73
C GLY A 234 -14.23 3.39 -4.34
N LYS A 235 -15.23 4.00 -4.98
CA LYS A 235 -16.65 3.72 -4.72
C LYS A 235 -17.11 2.37 -5.24
N TRP A 236 -16.61 1.94 -6.39
CA TRP A 236 -17.15 0.79 -7.12
C TRP A 236 -16.35 -0.48 -6.92
N ARG A 237 -15.05 -0.41 -6.57
CA ARG A 237 -14.19 -1.60 -6.50
C ARG A 237 -14.76 -2.76 -5.69
N SER A 238 -15.51 -2.52 -4.62
CA SER A 238 -16.10 -3.59 -3.79
C SER A 238 -17.19 -4.38 -4.52
N GLN A 239 -17.80 -3.81 -5.55
CA GLN A 239 -18.81 -4.43 -6.40
C GLN A 239 -18.19 -5.27 -7.53
N TYR A 240 -16.91 -5.05 -7.80
CA TYR A 240 -16.14 -5.72 -8.86
C TYR A 240 -15.04 -6.57 -8.22
N GLN A 241 -15.41 -7.50 -7.34
CA GLN A 241 -14.48 -8.46 -6.74
C GLN A 241 -14.62 -9.82 -7.41
N THR A 242 -13.50 -10.45 -7.74
CA THR A 242 -13.44 -11.85 -8.15
C THR A 242 -13.81 -12.76 -6.97
N PRO A 243 -14.15 -14.04 -7.22
CA PRO A 243 -14.38 -15.01 -6.14
C PRO A 243 -13.19 -15.15 -5.17
N GLN A 244 -11.98 -14.77 -5.58
CA GLN A 244 -10.76 -14.78 -4.77
C GLN A 244 -10.59 -13.50 -3.92
N GLY A 245 -11.54 -12.55 -3.98
CA GLY A 245 -11.48 -11.30 -3.22
C GLY A 245 -10.47 -10.29 -3.76
N ILE A 246 -10.16 -10.36 -5.06
CA ILE A 246 -9.30 -9.41 -5.77
C ILE A 246 -10.18 -8.56 -6.67
N THR A 247 -9.85 -7.28 -6.87
CA THR A 247 -10.61 -6.43 -7.80
C THR A 247 -10.49 -6.97 -9.23
N ASP A 248 -11.62 -7.17 -9.91
CA ASP A 248 -11.66 -7.36 -11.37
C ASP A 248 -11.47 -6.00 -12.05
N GLU A 249 -10.21 -5.65 -12.28
CA GLU A 249 -9.82 -4.35 -12.84
C GLU A 249 -10.35 -4.15 -14.27
N ALA A 250 -10.46 -5.21 -15.06
CA ALA A 250 -10.97 -5.10 -16.43
C ALA A 250 -12.45 -4.73 -16.44
N ALA A 251 -13.27 -5.42 -15.62
CA ALA A 251 -14.69 -5.12 -15.50
C ALA A 251 -14.94 -3.73 -14.88
N LEU A 252 -14.14 -3.36 -13.86
CA LEU A 252 -14.22 -2.06 -13.22
C LEU A 252 -13.84 -0.93 -14.19
N SER A 253 -12.72 -1.05 -14.91
CA SER A 253 -12.29 -0.07 -15.91
C SER A 253 -13.31 0.07 -17.04
N ALA A 254 -13.93 -1.03 -17.49
CA ALA A 254 -15.00 -0.96 -18.48
C ALA A 254 -16.23 -0.19 -17.97
N ALA A 255 -16.64 -0.41 -16.71
CA ALA A 255 -17.75 0.30 -16.11
C ALA A 255 -17.46 1.80 -15.92
N ILE A 256 -16.26 2.15 -15.46
CA ILE A 256 -15.83 3.55 -15.31
C ILE A 256 -15.73 4.22 -16.68
N GLY A 257 -15.12 3.56 -17.67
CA GLY A 257 -15.00 4.08 -19.03
C GLY A 257 -16.37 4.36 -19.65
N SER A 258 -17.32 3.43 -19.49
CA SER A 258 -18.71 3.63 -19.92
C SER A 258 -19.38 4.82 -19.22
N LYS A 259 -19.16 5.00 -17.92
CA LYS A 259 -19.73 6.13 -17.15
C LYS A 259 -19.18 7.48 -17.60
N LEU A 260 -17.90 7.54 -17.96
CA LEU A 260 -17.18 8.77 -18.32
C LEU A 260 -17.18 9.04 -19.83
N GLY A 261 -17.59 8.08 -20.66
CA GLY A 261 -17.57 8.20 -22.11
C GLY A 261 -16.15 8.12 -22.70
N ILE A 262 -15.25 7.36 -22.07
CA ILE A 262 -13.85 7.17 -22.49
C ILE A 262 -13.55 5.69 -22.71
N ALA A 263 -12.44 5.38 -23.39
CA ALA A 263 -12.05 4.00 -23.59
C ALA A 263 -11.63 3.36 -22.25
N PRO A 264 -11.92 2.07 -21.99
CA PRO A 264 -11.48 1.39 -20.77
C PRO A 264 -9.96 1.43 -20.55
N SER A 265 -9.18 1.48 -21.64
CA SER A 265 -7.71 1.62 -21.60
C SER A 265 -7.22 3.00 -21.11
N GLU A 266 -8.09 4.00 -21.10
CA GLU A 266 -7.79 5.35 -20.58
C GLU A 266 -8.10 5.47 -19.08
N VAL A 267 -8.78 4.47 -18.49
CA VAL A 267 -9.07 4.45 -17.06
C VAL A 267 -7.83 4.01 -16.28
N SER A 268 -7.34 4.87 -15.39
CA SER A 268 -6.22 4.53 -14.51
C SER A 268 -6.40 5.10 -13.09
N THR A 269 -5.91 4.36 -12.10
CA THR A 269 -5.63 4.90 -10.78
C THR A 269 -4.31 5.67 -10.86
N ALA A 270 -4.37 6.89 -11.42
CA ALA A 270 -3.20 7.69 -11.80
C ALA A 270 -2.03 7.59 -10.81
N TYR A 271 -1.00 6.83 -11.17
CA TYR A 271 0.24 6.73 -10.38
C TYR A 271 1.10 7.96 -10.67
N LYS A 272 1.65 8.56 -9.62
CA LYS A 272 2.60 9.68 -9.73
C LYS A 272 3.90 9.27 -9.04
N PRO A 273 5.03 9.20 -9.76
CA PRO A 273 6.33 8.97 -9.12
C PRO A 273 6.64 10.14 -8.19
N LEU A 274 7.27 9.86 -7.06
CA LEU A 274 7.68 10.85 -6.08
C LEU A 274 9.19 11.07 -6.18
N PHE A 275 9.59 12.32 -6.34
CA PHE A 275 10.99 12.74 -6.46
C PHE A 275 11.48 13.33 -5.15
N ASP A 276 12.74 13.05 -4.81
CA ASP A 276 13.38 13.59 -3.60
C ASP A 276 13.50 15.12 -3.65
N VAL A 277 13.14 15.75 -2.55
CA VAL A 277 13.20 17.20 -2.36
C VAL A 277 14.55 17.55 -1.72
N PRO A 278 15.34 18.48 -2.29
CA PRO A 278 16.64 18.85 -1.74
C PRO A 278 16.49 19.59 -0.42
N GLU A 279 17.42 19.36 0.51
CA GLU A 279 17.40 19.98 1.85
C GLU A 279 17.39 21.51 1.79
N SER A 280 18.10 22.10 0.83
CA SER A 280 18.11 23.55 0.59
C SER A 280 16.72 24.14 0.32
N PHE A 281 15.80 23.36 -0.26
CA PHE A 281 14.42 23.76 -0.45
C PHE A 281 13.64 23.72 0.86
N VAL A 282 13.84 22.66 1.65
CA VAL A 282 13.13 22.41 2.91
C VAL A 282 13.31 23.55 3.92
N ASP A 283 14.52 24.10 4.00
CA ASP A 283 14.85 25.17 4.95
C ASP A 283 14.11 26.48 4.67
N THR A 284 13.73 26.73 3.41
CA THR A 284 13.06 27.98 3.01
C THR A 284 11.57 28.02 3.36
N VAL A 285 10.94 26.85 3.49
CA VAL A 285 9.48 26.75 3.67
C VAL A 285 9.07 27.14 5.09
N GLN A 286 8.17 28.10 5.22
CA GLN A 286 7.65 28.52 6.52
C GLN A 286 6.51 27.61 7.02
N PRO A 287 6.34 27.42 8.34
CA PRO A 287 5.21 26.66 8.88
C PRO A 287 3.87 27.31 8.52
N ALA A 288 2.87 26.50 8.15
CA ALA A 288 1.53 26.99 7.82
C ALA A 288 0.43 26.07 8.41
N PRO A 289 -0.61 26.63 9.05
CA PRO A 289 -1.75 25.86 9.53
C PRO A 289 -2.64 25.39 8.37
N GLY A 290 -3.38 24.31 8.61
CA GLY A 290 -4.44 23.86 7.70
C GLY A 290 -5.71 24.70 7.81
N LEU A 291 -6.62 24.53 6.86
CA LEU A 291 -7.95 25.12 6.89
C LEU A 291 -8.75 24.58 8.08
N THR A 292 -9.33 25.49 8.86
CA THR A 292 -10.24 25.17 9.95
C THR A 292 -11.70 25.36 9.50
N PRO A 293 -12.63 24.45 9.89
CA PRO A 293 -14.06 24.66 9.70
C PRO A 293 -14.52 25.96 10.39
N LYS A 294 -15.56 26.61 9.85
CA LYS A 294 -16.18 27.74 10.54
C LYS A 294 -16.75 27.25 11.88
N GLN A 295 -16.29 27.83 12.99
CA GLN A 295 -16.92 27.61 14.30
C GLN A 295 -18.36 28.16 14.20
N LYS A 296 -19.33 27.30 14.51
CA LYS A 296 -20.75 27.68 14.58
C LYS A 296 -21.02 28.52 15.82
#